data_AF-A0A9X8VFY7-F1
#
_entry.id   AF-A0A9X8VFY7-F1
#
_cell.length_a   1.000
_cell.length_b   1.000
_cell.length_c   1.000
_cell.angle_alpha   90.00
_cell.angle_beta   90.00
_cell.angle_gamma   90.00
#
_symmetry.space_group_name_H-M   'P 1'
#
loop_
_entity.id
_entity.type
_entity.pdbx_description
1 polymer ?
#
loop_
_entity_poly.entity_id
_entity_poly.type
_entity_poly.pdbx_seq_one_letter_code
_entity_poly.pdbx_strand_id
1 'polypeptide(L)'
;LFILEFGPLAALYQSHGVQIGDDVLRTVGERLKTLIRPSDYVCRYTGGQFLILVHDLPYGAESEFLARIVPPLEAPYDFGAFGEVNMRLNA
;
A
#
# COMPACT_ATOMS: atom_id res chain seq x y z
N LEU A 1 -7.00 -13.87 -0.98
CA LEU A 1 -7.10 -12.53 -1.62
C LEU A 1 -7.23 -11.52 -0.51
N PHE A 2 -6.34 -10.54 -0.48
CA PHE A 2 -6.40 -9.43 0.48
C PHE A 2 -6.73 -8.14 -0.25
N ILE A 3 -7.53 -7.29 0.39
CA ILE A 3 -7.91 -5.97 -0.12
C ILE A 3 -7.33 -4.96 0.87
N LEU A 4 -6.47 -4.07 0.36
CA LEU A 4 -5.86 -3.02 1.14
C LEU A 4 -6.38 -1.68 0.64
N GLU A 5 -6.89 -0.84 1.54
CA GLU A 5 -7.39 0.49 1.19
C GLU A 5 -6.55 1.60 1.81
N PHE A 6 -5.94 2.42 0.94
CA PHE A 6 -5.16 3.60 1.31
C PHE A 6 -5.99 4.86 1.12
N GLY A 7 -6.14 5.68 2.16
CA GLY A 7 -6.93 6.91 2.04
C GLY A 7 -6.98 7.81 3.27
N PRO A 8 -7.74 8.91 3.20
CA PRO A 8 -8.52 9.36 2.04
C PRO A 8 -7.68 10.06 0.96
N LEU A 9 -7.77 9.60 -0.31
CA LEU A 9 -7.00 10.16 -1.43
C LEU A 9 -7.39 11.59 -1.81
N ALA A 10 -8.66 11.96 -1.66
CA ALA A 10 -9.11 13.32 -1.99
C ALA A 10 -8.36 14.37 -1.15
N ALA A 11 -8.17 14.10 0.14
CA ALA A 11 -7.41 14.97 1.03
C ALA A 11 -5.94 15.04 0.63
N LEU A 12 -5.34 13.90 0.25
CA LEU A 12 -3.96 13.84 -0.24
C LEU A 12 -3.77 14.73 -1.47
N TYR A 13 -4.63 14.57 -2.49
CA TYR A 13 -4.54 15.37 -3.71
C TYR A 13 -4.79 16.86 -3.47
N GLN A 14 -5.69 17.22 -2.56
CA GLN A 14 -5.96 18.62 -2.21
C GLN A 14 -4.81 19.28 -1.44
N SER A 15 -4.10 18.52 -0.60
CA SER A 15 -3.04 19.05 0.27
C SER A 15 -1.66 19.08 -0.40
N HIS A 16 -1.34 18.07 -1.22
CA HIS A 16 -0.01 17.88 -1.79
C HIS A 16 0.03 17.98 -3.32
N GLY A 17 -1.13 18.15 -3.97
CA GLY A 17 -1.25 18.21 -5.42
C GLY A 17 -1.27 16.85 -6.11
N VAL A 18 -1.57 16.88 -7.41
CA VAL A 18 -1.75 15.66 -8.23
C VAL A 18 -0.46 14.84 -8.32
N GLN A 19 0.69 15.50 -8.54
CA GLN A 19 1.97 14.82 -8.73
C GLN A 19 2.35 13.98 -7.51
N ILE A 20 2.29 14.56 -6.30
CA ILE A 20 2.63 13.84 -5.08
C ILE A 20 1.62 12.75 -4.78
N GLY A 21 0.32 12.99 -5.02
CA GLY A 21 -0.68 11.95 -4.83
C GLY A 21 -0.42 10.72 -5.71
N ASP A 22 0.00 10.93 -6.96
CA ASP A 22 0.37 9.85 -7.87
C ASP A 22 1.69 9.18 -7.48
N ASP A 23 2.66 9.96 -7.02
CA ASP A 23 3.95 9.45 -6.55
C ASP A 23 3.79 8.59 -5.29
N VAL A 24 2.92 8.98 -4.36
CA VAL A 24 2.53 8.17 -3.19
C VAL A 24 1.96 6.82 -3.63
N LEU A 25 1.00 6.82 -4.55
CA LEU A 25 0.40 5.57 -5.03
C LEU A 25 1.42 4.68 -5.77
N ARG A 26 2.38 5.29 -6.48
CA ARG A 26 3.50 4.55 -7.09
C ARG A 26 4.39 3.93 -6.02
N THR A 27 4.79 4.69 -5.02
CA THR A 27 5.66 4.21 -3.93
C THR A 27 4.96 3.13 -3.09
N VAL A 28 3.64 3.22 -2.86
CA VAL A 28 2.84 2.15 -2.25
C VAL A 28 2.96 0.87 -3.08
N GLY A 29 2.78 0.95 -4.40
CA GLY A 29 2.91 -0.20 -5.30
C GLY A 29 4.31 -0.82 -5.29
N GLU A 30 5.36 0.00 -5.34
CA GLU A 30 6.75 -0.48 -5.26
C GLU A 30 7.04 -1.11 -3.89
N ARG A 31 6.59 -0.49 -2.79
CA ARG A 31 6.74 -1.05 -1.44
C ARG A 31 5.98 -2.37 -1.30
N LEU A 32 4.78 -2.50 -1.86
CA LEU A 32 4.04 -3.77 -1.87
C LEU A 32 4.79 -4.87 -2.61
N LYS A 33 5.40 -4.56 -3.76
CA LYS A 33 6.20 -5.54 -4.52
C LYS A 33 7.39 -6.07 -3.72
N THR A 34 8.00 -5.27 -2.85
CA THR A 34 9.12 -5.74 -2.01
C THR A 34 8.67 -6.59 -0.82
N LEU A 35 7.39 -6.49 -0.43
CA LEU A 35 6.82 -7.20 0.73
C LEU A 35 6.18 -8.54 0.36
N ILE A 36 5.99 -8.85 -0.91
CA ILE A 36 5.37 -10.10 -1.37
C ILE A 36 6.38 -10.99 -2.08
N ARG A 37 6.07 -12.27 -2.22
CA ARG A 37 6.92 -13.20 -2.97
C ARG A 37 6.72 -12.97 -4.47
N PRO A 38 7.72 -13.30 -5.32
CA PRO A 38 7.55 -13.23 -6.77
C PRO A 38 6.39 -14.08 -7.35
N SER A 39 5.95 -15.11 -6.61
CA SER A 39 4.80 -15.95 -6.96
C SER A 39 3.45 -15.30 -6.63
N ASP A 40 3.45 -14.28 -5.77
CA ASP A 40 2.25 -13.55 -5.39
C ASP A 40 1.99 -12.42 -6.40
N TYR A 41 0.73 -11.99 -6.49
CA TYR A 41 0.35 -10.90 -7.38
C TYR A 41 -0.13 -9.70 -6.58
N VAL A 42 0.27 -8.51 -7.02
CA VAL A 42 -0.29 -7.24 -6.56
C VAL A 42 -0.83 -6.46 -7.73
N CYS A 43 -2.01 -5.86 -7.57
CA CYS A 43 -2.54 -4.89 -8.51
C CYS A 43 -3.22 -3.73 -7.80
N ARG A 44 -3.26 -2.57 -8.46
CA ARG A 44 -4.11 -1.46 -8.08
C ARG A 44 -5.47 -1.68 -8.73
N TYR A 45 -6.52 -1.82 -7.94
CA TYR A 45 -7.88 -2.09 -8.43
C TYR A 45 -8.62 -0.82 -8.80
N THR A 46 -8.80 0.08 -7.83
CA THR A 46 -9.46 1.38 -8.04
C THR A 46 -9.02 2.37 -6.97
N GLY A 47 -8.94 3.66 -7.29
CA GLY A 47 -8.58 4.68 -6.29
C GLY A 47 -7.31 4.33 -5.53
N GLY A 48 -7.42 4.16 -4.20
CA GLY A 48 -6.36 3.73 -3.30
C GLY A 48 -6.44 2.27 -2.87
N GLN A 49 -7.28 1.47 -3.54
CA GLN A 49 -7.46 0.05 -3.26
C GLN A 49 -6.44 -0.78 -4.05
N PHE A 50 -5.69 -1.59 -3.31
CA PHE A 50 -4.75 -2.58 -3.83
C PHE A 50 -5.22 -3.99 -3.47
N LEU A 51 -5.08 -4.91 -4.40
CA LEU A 51 -5.38 -6.33 -4.22
C LEU A 51 -4.09 -7.11 -4.17
N ILE A 52 -4.01 -8.06 -3.23
CA ILE A 52 -2.91 -9.01 -3.15
C ILE A 52 -3.46 -10.43 -3.25
N LEU A 53 -3.01 -11.15 -4.27
CA LEU A 53 -3.26 -12.58 -4.43
C LEU A 53 -2.03 -13.35 -3.94
N VAL A 54 -2.13 -13.85 -2.71
CA VAL A 54 -1.09 -14.69 -2.10
C VAL A 54 -1.32 -16.14 -2.48
N HIS A 55 -0.30 -16.77 -3.03
CA HIS A 55 -0.33 -18.19 -3.37
C HIS A 55 0.11 -19.05 -2.19
N ASP A 56 -0.49 -20.23 -2.05
CA ASP A 56 -0.14 -21.24 -1.06
C ASP A 56 -0.08 -20.71 0.39
N LEU A 57 -0.98 -19.78 0.74
CA LEU A 57 -1.10 -19.31 2.11
C LEU A 57 -1.71 -20.43 2.98
N PRO A 58 -1.03 -20.86 4.06
CA PRO A 58 -1.58 -21.86 4.97
C PRO A 58 -2.89 -21.38 5.61
N TYR A 59 -3.81 -22.31 5.86
CA TYR A 59 -5.04 -22.01 6.57
C TYR A 59 -4.74 -21.41 7.96
N GLY A 60 -5.31 -20.25 8.27
CA GLY A 60 -5.10 -19.55 9.55
C GLY A 60 -3.87 -18.63 9.58
N ALA A 61 -3.09 -18.53 8.51
CA ALA A 61 -1.91 -17.67 8.43
C ALA A 61 -2.22 -16.23 7.98
N GLU A 62 -3.50 -15.86 7.81
CA GLU A 62 -3.92 -14.55 7.35
C GLU A 62 -3.43 -13.42 8.26
N SER A 63 -3.59 -13.60 9.57
CA SER A 63 -3.17 -12.60 10.57
C SER A 63 -1.65 -12.42 10.61
N GLU A 64 -0.89 -13.51 10.44
CA GLU A 64 0.58 -13.43 10.39
C GLU A 64 1.04 -12.72 9.11
N PHE A 65 0.40 -13.04 7.98
CA PHE A 65 0.66 -12.36 6.72
C PHE A 65 0.39 -10.85 6.84
N LEU A 66 -0.77 -10.46 7.37
CA LEU A 66 -1.13 -9.06 7.59
C LEU A 66 -0.19 -8.36 8.56
N ALA A 67 0.14 -8.99 9.69
CA ALA A 67 1.08 -8.44 10.69
C ALA A 67 2.48 -8.17 10.11
N ARG A 68 2.87 -8.90 9.06
CA ARG A 68 4.14 -8.70 8.36
C ARG A 68 4.07 -7.56 7.33
N ILE A 69 2.96 -7.41 6.62
CA ILE A 69 2.86 -6.46 5.51
C ILE A 69 2.34 -5.08 5.92
N VAL A 70 1.48 -4.99 6.94
CA VAL A 70 0.85 -3.73 7.36
C VAL A 70 1.85 -2.71 7.92
N PRO A 71 2.74 -3.05 8.89
CA PRO A 71 3.61 -2.06 9.51
C PRO A 71 4.54 -1.33 8.52
N PRO A 72 5.18 -2.00 7.55
CA PRO A 72 5.96 -1.31 6.53
C PRO A 72 5.10 -0.39 5.64
N LEU A 73 3.83 -0.72 5.39
CA LEU A 73 2.93 0.09 4.56
C LEU A 73 2.39 1.32 5.29
N GLU A 74 2.28 1.27 6.62
CA GLU A 74 1.91 2.41 7.47
C GLU A 74 3.07 3.37 7.75
N ALA A 75 4.32 2.91 7.56
CA ALA A 75 5.49 3.77 7.70
C ALA A 75 5.41 4.97 6.73
N PRO A 76 5.92 6.16 7.12
CA PRO A 76 5.88 7.35 6.27
C PRO A 76 6.49 7.12 4.88
N TYR A 77 5.97 7.84 3.90
CA TYR A 77 6.47 7.85 2.53
C TYR A 77 7.30 9.12 2.33
N ASP A 78 8.63 8.96 2.26
CA ASP A 78 9.58 10.06 2.11
C ASP A 78 9.75 10.47 0.63
N PHE A 79 9.55 11.76 0.34
CA PHE A 79 9.74 12.38 -0.97
C PHE A 79 10.86 13.45 -0.95
N GLY A 80 11.83 13.31 -0.05
CA GLY A 80 13.03 14.14 0.02
C GLY A 80 12.69 15.60 0.36
N ALA A 81 13.03 16.52 -0.54
CA ALA A 81 12.79 17.96 -0.34
C ALA A 81 11.31 18.33 -0.16
N PHE A 82 10.39 17.45 -0.59
CA PHE A 82 8.96 17.62 -0.38
C PHE A 82 8.51 17.26 1.04
N GLY A 83 9.23 16.37 1.72
CA GLY A 83 8.91 15.84 3.04
C GLY A 83 8.20 14.49 3.02
N GLU A 84 7.64 14.11 4.16
CA GLU A 84 7.00 12.81 4.38
C GLU A 84 5.48 12.89 4.27
N VAL A 85 4.89 11.88 3.63
CA VAL A 85 3.44 11.69 3.54
C VAL A 85 3.04 10.47 4.35
N ASN A 86 2.06 10.64 5.24
CA ASN A 86 1.47 9.53 6.00
C ASN A 86 0.18 9.07 5.34
N MET A 87 0.02 7.76 5.16
CA MET A 87 -1.19 7.16 4.60
C MET A 87 -1.87 6.31 5.66
N ARG A 88 -3.19 6.41 5.77
CA ARG A 88 -3.96 5.44 6.56
C ARG A 88 -4.24 4.22 5.72
N LEU A 89 -4.05 3.05 6.33
CA LEU A 89 -4.29 1.76 5.73
C LEU A 89 -5.45 1.08 6.47
N ASN A 90 -6.44 0.59 5.72
CA ASN A 90 -7.43 -0.36 6.20
C ASN A 90 -7.18 -1.69 5.47
N ALA A 91 -7.04 -2.78 6.23
CA ALA A 91 -6.68 -4.11 5.74
C ALA A 91 -7.61 -5.18 6.31
#